data_AF-A0AAD6E4Y8-F1
#
_entry.id   AF-A0AAD6E4Y8-F1
#
_cell.length_a   1.000
_cell.length_b   1.000
_cell.length_c   1.000
_cell.angle_alpha   90.00
_cell.angle_beta   90.00
_cell.angle_gamma   90.00
#
_symmetry.space_group_name_H-M   'P 1'
#
loop_
_entity.id
_entity.type
_entity.pdbx_description
1 polymer ?
#
loop_
_entity_poly.entity_id
_entity_poly.type
_entity_poly.pdbx_seq_one_letter_code
_entity_poly.pdbx_strand_id
1 'polypeptide(L)'
;MDTPIRRVIAEHDTKGNASFVSDEWLTPYDPTTAPEFTTPGPSAGFGVVQIHRSRGFPADNMRPLPDPHKTLVPLADTKGPSCRILDLPPAESGWMHRTLSLDYFVVIWDCGNDYGRQEIITEDGVRLEKTPAGPIYDPEEE
;
A
#
# COMPACT_ATOMS: atom_id res chain seq x y z
N MET A 1 -2.81 12.82 9.90
CA MET A 1 -2.89 11.53 9.17
C MET A 1 -4.05 10.77 9.76
N ASP A 2 -5.26 11.05 9.30
CA ASP A 2 -6.47 10.40 9.84
C ASP A 2 -7.53 10.22 8.77
N THR A 3 -7.14 10.25 7.49
CA THR A 3 -8.09 10.01 6.41
C THR A 3 -8.34 8.51 6.36
N PRO A 4 -9.57 8.03 6.64
CA PRO A 4 -9.85 6.62 6.57
C PRO A 4 -9.86 6.16 5.11
N ILE A 5 -9.39 4.93 4.89
CA ILE A 5 -9.34 4.29 3.58
C ILE A 5 -10.43 3.23 3.53
N ARG A 6 -11.31 3.31 2.54
CA ARG A 6 -12.28 2.25 2.28
C ARG A 6 -11.60 1.06 1.60
N ARG A 7 -11.67 -0.12 2.22
CA ARG A 7 -11.24 -1.39 1.64
C ARG A 7 -12.46 -2.24 1.37
N VAL A 8 -12.58 -2.73 0.14
CA VAL A 8 -13.60 -3.70 -0.26
C VAL A 8 -12.92 -4.98 -0.72
N ILE A 9 -13.34 -6.13 -0.19
CA ILE A 9 -12.82 -7.46 -0.55
C ILE A 9 -13.95 -8.25 -1.18
N ALA A 10 -13.66 -8.86 -2.32
CA ALA A 10 -14.56 -9.78 -3.01
C ALA A 10 -14.02 -11.22 -2.93
N GLU A 11 -14.93 -12.18 -2.85
CA GLU A 11 -14.64 -13.61 -2.90
C GLU A 11 -15.73 -14.34 -3.70
N HIS A 12 -15.51 -15.63 -3.95
CA HIS A 12 -16.54 -16.51 -4.51
C HIS A 12 -17.14 -17.38 -3.41
N ASP A 13 -18.47 -17.56 -3.44
CA ASP A 13 -19.14 -18.53 -2.58
C ASP A 13 -18.87 -19.98 -3.04
N THR A 14 -19.37 -20.96 -2.28
CA THR A 14 -19.22 -22.39 -2.61
C THR A 14 -19.92 -22.82 -3.91
N LYS A 15 -20.74 -21.95 -4.51
CA LYS A 15 -21.43 -22.16 -5.78
C LYS A 15 -20.75 -21.43 -6.94
N GLY A 16 -19.66 -20.69 -6.67
CA GLY A 16 -18.95 -19.90 -7.65
C GLY A 16 -19.55 -18.53 -7.94
N ASN A 17 -20.47 -18.02 -7.10
CA ASN A 17 -20.99 -16.66 -7.26
C ASN A 17 -20.04 -15.65 -6.61
N ALA A 18 -19.71 -14.57 -7.31
CA ALA A 18 -18.94 -13.47 -6.77
C ALA A 18 -19.77 -12.65 -5.75
N SER A 19 -19.16 -12.29 -4.63
CA SER A 19 -19.79 -11.46 -3.59
C SER A 19 -18.76 -10.59 -2.87
N PHE A 20 -19.21 -9.48 -2.28
CA PHE A 20 -18.38 -8.68 -1.37
C PHE A 20 -18.44 -9.28 0.03
N VAL A 21 -17.29 -9.66 0.57
CA VAL A 21 -17.18 -10.29 1.90
C VAL A 21 -16.71 -9.32 2.98
N SER A 22 -16.13 -8.18 2.58
CA SER A 22 -15.73 -7.10 3.49
C SER A 22 -15.86 -5.75 2.79
N ASP A 23 -16.36 -4.76 3.51
CA ASP A 23 -16.43 -3.34 3.13
C ASP A 23 -16.20 -2.51 4.40
N GLU A 24 -14.97 -2.06 4.58
CA GLU A 24 -14.49 -1.50 5.84
C GLU A 24 -13.76 -0.17 5.62
N TRP A 25 -13.89 0.72 6.59
CA TRP A 25 -13.07 1.93 6.68
C TRP A 25 -11.88 1.68 7.60
N LEU A 26 -10.69 1.60 7.01
CA LEU A 26 -9.44 1.38 7.72
C LEU A 26 -8.79 2.71 8.08
N THR A 27 -8.37 2.85 9.33
CA THR A 27 -7.59 4.01 9.79
C THR A 27 -6.09 3.71 9.73
N PRO A 28 -5.24 4.66 9.32
CA PRO A 28 -3.80 4.51 9.42
C PRO A 28 -3.34 4.17 10.85
N TYR A 29 -2.28 3.37 10.98
CA TYR A 29 -1.64 3.06 12.25
C TYR A 29 -0.12 3.27 12.18
N ASP A 30 0.52 3.50 13.33
CA ASP A 30 1.97 3.58 13.45
C ASP A 30 2.55 2.18 13.68
N PRO A 31 3.30 1.61 12.73
CA PRO A 31 3.84 0.25 12.86
C PRO A 31 4.94 0.13 13.91
N THR A 32 5.53 1.23 14.39
CA THR A 32 6.56 1.22 15.43
C THR A 32 5.99 1.02 16.84
N THR A 33 4.67 1.17 16.98
CA THR A 33 3.92 1.01 18.24
C THR A 33 3.32 -0.39 18.38
N ALA A 34 3.88 -1.38 17.70
CA ALA A 34 3.46 -2.77 17.86
C ALA A 34 3.75 -3.27 19.29
N PRO A 35 2.87 -4.10 19.88
CA PRO A 35 1.68 -4.71 19.29
C PRO A 35 0.40 -3.86 19.33
N GLU A 36 0.42 -2.67 19.95
CA GLU A 36 -0.78 -1.86 20.17
C GLU A 36 -1.30 -1.18 18.90
N PHE A 37 -0.42 -0.89 17.92
CA PHE A 37 -0.76 -0.29 16.62
C PHE A 37 -1.65 0.95 16.76
N THR A 38 -1.14 1.95 17.48
CA THR A 38 -1.85 3.19 17.78
C THR A 38 -1.97 4.08 16.55
N THR A 39 -2.85 5.09 16.64
CA THR A 39 -2.98 6.11 15.60
C THR A 39 -1.69 6.92 15.46
N PRO A 40 -1.19 7.20 14.24
CA PRO A 40 0.04 7.97 14.03
C PRO A 40 -0.06 9.37 14.65
N GLY A 41 0.83 9.67 15.58
CA GLY A 41 0.97 11.00 16.18
C GLY A 41 1.88 11.92 15.36
N PRO A 42 2.07 13.19 15.78
CA PRO A 42 2.94 14.15 15.09
C PRO A 42 4.42 13.72 14.97
N SER A 43 4.87 12.81 15.84
CA SER A 43 6.23 12.25 15.83
C SER A 43 6.34 10.95 15.02
N ALA A 44 5.23 10.41 14.49
CA ALA A 44 5.27 9.20 13.68
C ALA A 44 5.97 9.51 12.36
N GLY A 45 6.95 8.69 11.98
CA GLY A 45 7.66 8.90 10.71
C GLY A 45 6.81 8.52 9.50
N PHE A 46 5.73 7.75 9.69
CA PHE A 46 4.74 7.42 8.66
C PHE A 46 3.50 6.76 9.28
N GLY A 47 2.37 6.87 8.59
CA GLY A 47 1.17 6.05 8.83
C GLY A 47 1.07 4.93 7.79
N VAL A 48 0.57 3.76 8.20
CA VAL A 48 0.36 2.63 7.29
C VAL A 48 -1.09 2.19 7.30
N VAL A 49 -1.61 1.88 6.11
CA VAL A 49 -2.79 1.03 5.94
C VAL A 49 -2.41 -0.16 5.09
N GLN A 50 -2.37 -1.36 5.69
CA GLN A 50 -2.21 -2.60 4.92
C GLN A 50 -3.53 -3.01 4.30
N ILE A 51 -3.56 -3.13 2.97
CA ILE A 51 -4.76 -3.46 2.20
C ILE A 51 -4.83 -4.96 1.96
N HIS A 52 -3.72 -5.54 1.47
CA HIS A 52 -3.68 -6.94 1.06
C HIS A 52 -2.28 -7.54 1.20
N ARG A 53 -2.22 -8.86 1.41
CA ARG A 53 -0.99 -9.65 1.39
C ARG A 53 -1.31 -11.07 0.93
N SER A 54 -0.60 -11.55 -0.09
CA SER A 54 -0.66 -12.95 -0.47
C SER A 54 0.52 -13.73 0.13
N ARG A 55 0.39 -15.05 0.23
CA ARG A 55 1.48 -15.94 0.67
C ARG A 55 2.45 -16.35 -0.46
N GLY A 56 2.13 -15.99 -1.70
CA GLY A 56 2.71 -16.57 -2.91
C GLY A 56 2.50 -15.69 -4.13
N PHE A 57 3.37 -15.86 -5.13
CA PHE A 57 3.15 -15.39 -6.49
C PHE A 57 3.33 -16.56 -7.46
N PRO A 58 2.35 -16.89 -8.33
CA PRO A 58 1.04 -16.24 -8.49
C PRO A 58 0.14 -16.31 -7.24
N ALA A 59 -0.84 -15.40 -7.15
CA ALA A 59 -1.80 -15.38 -6.06
C ALA A 59 -2.77 -16.58 -6.15
N ASP A 60 -3.28 -17.04 -5.01
CA ASP A 60 -4.23 -18.15 -4.90
C ASP A 60 -5.54 -17.64 -4.27
N ASN A 61 -6.54 -17.40 -5.12
CA ASN A 61 -7.85 -16.88 -4.73
C ASN A 61 -8.76 -17.94 -4.08
N MET A 62 -8.30 -19.19 -3.96
CA MET A 62 -9.03 -20.26 -3.24
C MET A 62 -8.62 -20.35 -1.77
N ARG A 63 -7.56 -19.64 -1.37
CA ARG A 63 -7.09 -19.64 0.02
C ARG A 63 -7.84 -18.60 0.85
N PRO A 64 -8.13 -18.92 2.13
CA PRO A 64 -8.56 -17.92 3.08
C PRO A 64 -7.55 -16.77 3.14
N LEU A 65 -8.04 -15.55 3.03
CA LEU A 65 -7.23 -14.35 3.11
C LEU A 65 -7.28 -13.80 4.55
N PRO A 66 -6.24 -14.01 5.37
CA PRO A 66 -6.20 -13.38 6.69
C PRO A 66 -6.11 -11.86 6.52
N ASP A 67 -6.81 -11.10 7.38
CA ASP A 67 -6.73 -9.65 7.37
C ASP A 67 -5.30 -9.19 7.68
N PRO A 68 -4.61 -8.49 6.76
CA PRO A 68 -3.29 -7.96 7.03
C PRO A 68 -3.31 -6.69 7.88
N HIS A 69 -4.44 -6.01 8.06
CA HIS A 69 -4.51 -4.73 8.75
C HIS A 69 -4.13 -4.87 10.24
N LYS A 70 -3.24 -3.99 10.73
CA LYS A 70 -2.67 -4.04 12.09
C LYS A 70 -2.00 -5.38 12.42
N THR A 71 -1.25 -5.90 11.46
CA THR A 71 -0.38 -7.05 11.68
C THR A 71 1.10 -6.65 11.59
N LEU A 72 1.98 -7.44 12.20
CA LEU A 72 3.42 -7.23 12.06
C LEU A 72 3.85 -7.44 10.61
N VAL A 73 4.45 -6.40 10.03
CA VAL A 73 4.97 -6.42 8.67
C VAL A 73 6.48 -6.59 8.75
N PRO A 74 7.05 -7.70 8.25
CA PRO A 74 8.48 -7.76 8.05
C PRO A 74 8.90 -6.69 7.04
N LEU A 75 10.02 -6.00 7.27
CA LEU A 75 10.56 -5.00 6.33
C LEU A 75 10.83 -5.58 4.94
N ALA A 76 11.15 -6.88 4.87
CA ALA A 76 11.26 -7.62 3.63
C ALA A 76 10.52 -8.96 3.79
N ASP A 77 9.46 -9.14 3.00
CA ASP A 77 8.82 -10.45 2.81
C ASP A 77 9.05 -10.87 1.36
N THR A 78 9.67 -12.04 1.17
CA THR A 78 10.02 -12.56 -0.15
C THR A 78 8.97 -13.51 -0.71
N LYS A 79 7.87 -13.76 0.01
CA LYS A 79 6.95 -14.85 -0.32
C LYS A 79 5.82 -14.45 -1.27
N GLY A 80 5.34 -13.21 -1.26
CA GLY A 80 4.25 -12.79 -2.14
C GLY A 80 4.04 -11.28 -2.17
N PRO A 81 3.22 -10.78 -3.12
CA PRO A 81 2.86 -9.37 -3.20
C PRO A 81 2.19 -8.87 -1.92
N SER A 82 2.52 -7.63 -1.57
CA SER A 82 1.85 -6.85 -0.53
C SER A 82 1.36 -5.53 -1.11
N CYS A 83 0.19 -5.08 -0.66
CA CYS A 83 -0.39 -3.81 -1.05
C CYS A 83 -0.70 -3.00 0.22
N ARG A 84 -0.19 -1.76 0.26
CA ARG A 84 -0.31 -0.87 1.41
C ARG A 84 -0.33 0.59 0.94
N ILE A 85 -1.01 1.42 1.71
CA ILE A 85 -0.94 2.88 1.60
C ILE A 85 -0.01 3.40 2.69
N LEU A 86 0.84 4.34 2.31
CA LEU A 86 1.77 5.01 3.21
C LEU A 86 1.44 6.50 3.23
N ASP A 87 1.18 7.01 4.41
CA ASP A 87 1.08 8.45 4.67
C ASP A 87 2.45 8.92 5.19
N LEU A 88 3.17 9.67 4.36
CA LEU A 88 4.47 10.23 4.72
C LEU A 88 4.27 11.68 5.20
N PRO A 89 4.74 12.04 6.41
CA PRO A 89 4.71 13.42 6.86
C PRO A 89 5.76 14.23 6.08
N PRO A 90 5.64 15.56 6.05
CA PRO A 90 6.72 16.41 5.56
C PRO A 90 8.02 16.07 6.30
N ALA A 91 9.07 15.75 5.54
CA ALA A 91 10.38 15.41 6.05
C ALA A 91 11.46 15.84 5.05
N GLU A 92 12.66 16.18 5.54
CA GLU A 92 13.79 16.56 4.69
C GLU A 92 14.36 15.38 3.89
N SER A 93 14.16 14.15 4.39
CA SER A 93 14.64 12.92 3.76
C SER A 93 13.84 11.71 4.23
N GLY A 94 13.59 10.75 3.33
CA GLY A 94 13.06 9.43 3.68
C GLY A 94 14.14 8.43 4.10
N TRP A 95 13.73 7.25 4.56
CA TRP A 95 14.67 6.17 4.85
C TRP A 95 15.12 5.46 3.58
N MET A 96 16.39 5.64 3.22
CA MET A 96 16.98 4.91 2.10
C MET A 96 17.14 3.44 2.46
N HIS A 97 16.53 2.56 1.67
CA HIS A 97 16.63 1.11 1.83
C HIS A 97 16.46 0.41 0.48
N ARG A 98 16.83 -0.88 0.45
CA ARG A 98 16.65 -1.76 -0.72
C ARG A 98 15.91 -3.01 -0.27
N THR A 99 14.90 -3.40 -1.04
CA THR A 99 14.15 -4.64 -0.88
C THR A 99 14.44 -5.59 -2.05
N LEU A 100 14.21 -6.89 -1.85
CA LEU A 100 14.14 -7.85 -2.95
C LEU A 100 12.69 -7.92 -3.45
N SER A 101 12.23 -6.82 -4.06
CA SER A 101 10.89 -6.69 -4.63
C SER A 101 10.89 -5.78 -5.86
N LEU A 102 9.84 -5.90 -6.66
CA LEU A 102 9.46 -4.88 -7.64
C LEU A 102 8.22 -4.18 -7.10
N ASP A 103 8.36 -2.90 -6.75
CA ASP A 103 7.28 -2.13 -6.14
C ASP A 103 6.68 -1.17 -7.16
N TYR A 104 5.37 -1.20 -7.31
CA TYR A 104 4.62 -0.18 -8.05
C TYR A 104 4.13 0.87 -7.07
N PHE A 105 4.62 2.10 -7.22
CA PHE A 105 4.23 3.21 -6.36
C PHE A 105 3.25 4.14 -7.08
N VAL A 106 2.10 4.38 -6.45
CA VAL A 106 1.06 5.28 -6.97
C VAL A 106 0.83 6.39 -5.96
N VAL A 107 1.05 7.64 -6.37
CA VAL A 107 0.76 8.82 -5.55
C VAL A 107 -0.71 9.17 -5.71
N ILE A 108 -1.51 8.90 -4.67
CA ILE A 108 -2.99 9.05 -4.68
C ILE A 108 -3.48 10.40 -4.14
N TRP A 109 -2.70 11.06 -3.28
CA TRP A 109 -2.99 12.38 -2.75
C TRP A 109 -1.69 13.14 -2.49
N ASP A 110 -1.68 14.41 -2.85
CA ASP A 110 -0.58 15.34 -2.63
C ASP A 110 -1.17 16.68 -2.17
N CYS A 111 -0.82 17.09 -0.95
CA CYS A 111 -1.31 18.34 -0.37
C CYS A 111 -0.28 19.45 -0.62
N GLY A 112 -0.27 20.04 -1.81
CA GLY A 112 0.41 21.32 -1.99
C GLY A 112 0.65 21.74 -3.43
N ASN A 113 0.01 22.86 -3.79
CA ASN A 113 0.38 23.71 -4.92
C ASN A 113 1.91 23.79 -5.06
N ASP A 114 2.43 23.32 -6.18
CA ASP A 114 3.81 23.49 -6.68
C ASP A 114 4.99 23.07 -5.76
N TYR A 115 4.76 22.52 -4.55
CA TYR A 115 5.81 22.14 -3.59
C TYR A 115 5.66 20.73 -2.96
N GLY A 116 4.64 19.95 -3.36
CA GLY A 116 4.32 18.67 -2.70
C GLY A 116 4.79 17.38 -3.39
N ARG A 117 5.58 17.43 -4.48
CA ARG A 117 5.94 16.20 -5.20
C ARG A 117 6.78 15.27 -4.31
N GLN A 118 6.30 14.05 -4.05
CA GLN A 118 7.15 12.97 -3.55
C GLN A 118 8.29 12.73 -4.54
N GLU A 119 9.52 13.11 -4.16
CA GLU A 119 10.72 12.83 -4.94
C GLU A 119 11.16 11.38 -4.69
N ILE A 120 11.57 10.71 -5.77
CA ILE A 120 12.25 9.42 -5.70
C ILE A 120 13.70 9.68 -6.11
N ILE A 121 14.63 9.40 -5.19
CA ILE A 121 16.06 9.63 -5.38
C ILE A 121 16.75 8.27 -5.40
N THR A 122 17.53 7.99 -6.45
CA THR A 122 18.31 6.74 -6.57
C THR A 122 19.60 6.80 -5.75
N GLU A 123 20.32 5.68 -5.66
CA GLU A 123 21.62 5.62 -4.98
C GLU A 123 22.66 6.58 -5.56
N ASP A 124 22.57 6.89 -6.86
CA ASP A 124 23.45 7.83 -7.55
C ASP A 124 22.99 9.30 -7.43
N GLY A 125 21.97 9.58 -6.60
CA GLY A 125 21.39 10.91 -6.43
C GLY A 125 20.52 11.37 -7.60
N VAL A 126 20.17 10.48 -8.53
CA VAL A 126 19.29 10.80 -9.66
C VAL A 126 17.85 10.92 -9.17
N ARG A 127 17.21 12.05 -9.47
CA ARG A 127 15.79 12.28 -9.21
C ARG A 127 14.96 11.71 -10.35
N LEU A 128 14.03 10.81 -10.04
CA LEU A 128 13.11 10.26 -11.03
C LEU A 128 11.93 11.21 -11.23
N GLU A 129 11.61 11.48 -12.48
CA GLU A 129 10.39 12.19 -12.86
C GLU A 129 9.23 11.21 -13.01
N LYS A 130 8.01 11.65 -12.67
CA LYS A 130 6.80 10.87 -12.94
C LYS A 130 6.67 10.71 -14.45
N THR A 131 6.70 9.48 -14.94
CA THR A 131 6.37 9.17 -16.34
C THR A 131 4.91 9.53 -16.59
N PRO A 132 4.57 10.15 -17.74
CA PRO A 132 3.17 10.29 -18.13
C PRO A 132 2.50 8.92 -18.16
N ALA A 133 1.24 8.85 -17.72
CA ALA A 133 0.46 7.64 -17.92
C ALA A 133 0.40 7.32 -19.42
N GLY A 134 0.70 6.08 -19.79
CA GLY A 134 0.54 5.61 -21.16
C GLY A 134 -0.94 5.59 -21.58
N PRO A 135 -1.22 5.33 -22.87
CA PRO A 135 -2.60 5.11 -23.31
C PRO A 135 -3.22 3.96 -22.51
N ILE A 136 -4.49 4.12 -22.11
CA ILE A 136 -5.27 3.05 -21.51
C ILE A 136 -5.45 1.97 -22.58
N TYR A 137 -4.93 0.78 -22.31
CA TYR A 137 -5.22 -0.39 -23.13
C TYR A 137 -6.62 -0.86 -22.79
N ASP A 138 -7.54 -0.72 -23.74
CA ASP A 138 -8.91 -1.20 -23.66
C ASP A 138 -9.04 -2.35 -24.68
N PRO A 139 -8.99 -3.62 -24.25
CA PRO A 139 -9.15 -4.74 -25.17
C PRO A 139 -10.56 -4.73 -25.76
N GLU A 140 -10.72 -5.19 -27.02
CA GLU A 140 -12.05 -5.43 -27.57
C GLU A 140 -12.78 -6.45 -26.70
N GLU A 141 -14.03 -6.15 -26.30
CA GLU A 141 -14.88 -7.10 -25.59
C GLU A 141 -15.15 -8.32 -26.49
N GLU A 142 -14.85 -9.53 -26.01
CA GLU A 142 -15.18 -10.81 -26.68
C GLU A 142 -16.66 -11.18 -26.55
#